data_AF-A0A1G8CL39-F1
#
_entry.id   AF-A0A1G8CL39-F1
#
_cell.length_a   1.000
_cell.length_b   1.000
_cell.length_c   1.000
_cell.angle_alpha   90.00
_cell.angle_beta   90.00
_cell.angle_gamma   90.00
#
_symmetry.space_group_name_H-M   'P 1'
#
loop_
_entity.id
_entity.type
_entity.pdbx_description
1 polymer ?
#
loop_
_entity_poly.entity_id
_entity_poly.type
_entity_poly.pdbx_seq_one_letter_code
_entity_poly.pdbx_strand_id
1 'polypeptide(L)'
;MCKKSHGAAFASYGVVALDSFRWIGQETIGIFNSSLDTQRTFCKKCGSPLQWHKSGDSFNEGKISFSLGLLDTPFTPTEELNFFTEQKAKWYLLNN
;
A
#
# COMPACT_ATOMS: atom_id res chain seq x y z
N MET A 1 -7.19 -1.14 8.45
CA MET A 1 -5.87 -1.79 8.63
C MET A 1 -4.70 -0.90 8.17
N CYS A 2 -4.80 -0.15 7.07
CA CYS A 2 -3.66 0.52 6.41
C CYS A 2 -2.80 1.39 7.34
N LYS A 3 -3.39 2.35 8.08
CA LYS A 3 -2.65 3.18 9.06
C LYS A 3 -1.88 2.38 10.12
N LYS A 4 -2.47 1.27 10.59
CA LYS A 4 -1.82 0.38 11.57
C LYS A 4 -0.66 -0.38 10.95
N SER A 5 -0.83 -0.89 9.72
CA SER A 5 0.23 -1.59 8.99
C SER A 5 1.43 -0.69 8.68
N HIS A 6 1.21 0.61 8.48
CA HIS A 6 2.28 1.57 8.22
C HIS A 6 2.83 2.24 9.48
N GLY A 7 2.19 2.06 10.64
CA GLY A 7 2.55 2.80 11.85
C GLY A 7 2.45 4.32 11.69
N ALA A 8 1.58 4.80 10.79
CA ALA A 8 1.53 6.21 10.37
C ALA A 8 0.08 6.75 10.38
N ALA A 9 -0.10 8.05 10.11
CA ALA A 9 -1.42 8.71 10.14
C ALA A 9 -2.36 8.13 9.07
N PHE A 10 -1.76 7.83 7.92
CA PHE A 10 -2.35 7.20 6.74
C PHE A 10 -1.28 6.33 6.08
N ALA A 11 -1.69 5.48 5.13
CA ALA A 11 -0.76 4.72 4.30
C ALA A 11 -0.70 5.39 2.92
N SER A 12 0.50 5.63 2.43
CA SER A 12 0.74 6.23 1.12
C SER A 12 1.05 5.12 0.11
N TYR A 13 0.15 4.89 -0.82
CA TYR A 13 0.28 3.87 -1.85
C TYR A 13 0.33 4.50 -3.25
N GLY A 14 1.23 3.98 -4.08
CA GLY A 14 1.19 4.17 -5.53
C GLY A 14 0.45 3.00 -6.18
N VAL A 15 -0.13 3.24 -7.35
CA VAL A 15 -0.86 2.23 -8.12
C VAL A 15 -0.32 2.21 -9.53
N VAL A 16 0.02 1.01 -10.02
CA VAL A 16 0.44 0.78 -11.41
C VAL A 16 -0.28 -0.43 -11.99
N ALA A 17 -0.30 -0.54 -13.32
CA ALA A 17 -0.73 -1.76 -13.98
C ALA A 17 0.17 -2.94 -13.57
N LEU A 18 -0.41 -4.13 -13.45
CA LEU A 18 0.30 -5.31 -12.97
C LEU A 18 1.49 -5.70 -13.87
N ASP A 19 1.35 -5.50 -15.19
CA ASP A 19 2.39 -5.75 -16.19
C ASP A 19 3.58 -4.76 -16.11
N SER A 20 3.37 -3.63 -15.45
CA SER A 20 4.36 -2.57 -15.25
C SER A 20 5.11 -2.73 -13.92
N PHE A 21 4.83 -3.80 -13.18
CA PHE A 21 5.44 -4.11 -11.89
C PHE A 21 6.19 -5.44 -11.95
N ARG A 22 7.38 -5.48 -11.35
CA ARG A 22 8.12 -6.73 -11.14
C ARG A 22 8.82 -6.75 -9.78
N TRP A 23 8.85 -7.92 -9.16
CA TRP A 23 9.63 -8.15 -7.96
C TRP A 23 11.09 -8.48 -8.28
N ILE A 24 11.98 -8.01 -7.41
CA ILE A 24 13.38 -8.46 -7.34
C ILE A 24 13.57 -8.94 -5.89
N GLY A 25 14.09 -10.16 -5.70
CA GLY A 25 14.31 -10.71 -4.35
C GLY A 25 13.03 -11.23 -3.64
N GLN A 26 12.10 -11.83 -4.38
CA GLN A 26 10.79 -12.27 -3.90
C GLN A 26 10.84 -13.28 -2.75
N GLU A 27 11.96 -14.01 -2.58
CA GLU A 27 12.16 -14.97 -1.49
C GLU A 27 12.05 -14.33 -0.09
N THR A 28 12.41 -13.05 0.01
CA THR A 28 12.34 -12.27 1.26
C THR A 28 10.98 -11.65 1.53
N ILE A 29 10.01 -11.86 0.64
CA ILE A 29 8.67 -11.28 0.76
C ILE A 29 7.75 -12.22 1.54
N GLY A 30 7.17 -11.68 2.60
CA GLY A 30 6.12 -12.30 3.40
C GLY A 30 4.75 -11.90 2.88
N ILE A 31 3.79 -12.80 3.02
CA ILE A 31 2.40 -12.60 2.61
C ILE A 31 1.51 -12.72 3.85
N PHE A 32 0.58 -11.81 4.01
CA PHE A 32 -0.43 -11.81 5.06
C PHE A 32 -1.81 -11.55 4.46
N ASN A 33 -2.74 -12.48 4.67
CA ASN A 33 -4.13 -12.34 4.24
C ASN A 33 -4.92 -11.60 5.34
N SER A 34 -5.19 -10.33 5.11
CA SER A 34 -5.93 -9.49 6.08
C SER A 34 -7.44 -9.73 6.06
N SER A 35 -7.93 -10.36 5.00
CA SER A 35 -9.27 -10.92 4.83
C SER A 35 -9.19 -12.03 3.76
N LEU A 36 -10.32 -12.69 3.47
CA LEU A 36 -10.41 -13.71 2.40
C LEU A 36 -9.98 -13.18 1.03
N ASP A 37 -10.28 -11.92 0.75
CA ASP A 37 -10.07 -11.28 -0.54
C ASP A 37 -8.89 -10.29 -0.56
N THR A 38 -8.30 -9.95 0.58
CA THR A 38 -7.27 -8.91 0.67
C THR A 38 -5.95 -9.47 1.17
N GLN A 39 -4.97 -9.49 0.26
CA GLN A 39 -3.59 -9.85 0.52
C GLN A 39 -2.73 -8.61 0.78
N ARG A 40 -1.76 -8.74 1.68
CA ARG A 40 -0.72 -7.74 1.96
C ARG A 40 0.63 -8.41 1.91
N THR A 41 1.64 -7.69 1.45
CA THR A 41 3.02 -8.17 1.47
C THR A 41 3.90 -7.30 2.35
N PHE A 42 4.95 -7.89 2.91
CA PHE A 42 5.91 -7.22 3.79
C PHE A 42 7.31 -7.82 3.63
N CYS A 43 8.34 -7.06 3.97
CA CYS A 43 9.71 -7.58 4.01
C CYS A 43 9.90 -8.46 5.24
N LYS A 44 10.29 -9.74 5.06
CA LYS A 44 10.56 -10.66 6.19
C LYS A 44 11.76 -10.24 7.05
N LYS A 45 12.64 -9.38 6.54
CA LYS A 45 13.86 -8.94 7.25
C LYS A 45 13.62 -7.75 8.16
N CYS A 46 12.88 -6.74 7.69
CA CYS A 46 12.67 -5.48 8.42
C CYS A 46 11.20 -5.18 8.76
N GLY A 47 10.26 -5.99 8.29
CA GLY A 47 8.83 -5.80 8.54
C GLY A 47 8.17 -4.68 7.74
N SER A 48 8.90 -4.00 6.84
CA SER A 48 8.34 -2.90 6.04
C SER A 48 7.16 -3.36 5.19
N PRO A 49 6.02 -2.64 5.19
CA PRO A 49 4.88 -2.96 4.35
C PRO A 49 5.22 -2.70 2.88
N LEU A 50 4.89 -3.65 2.01
CA LEU A 50 5.31 -3.62 0.61
C LEU A 50 4.14 -3.33 -0.34
N GLN A 51 3.11 -4.18 -0.32
CA GLN A 51 1.94 -4.05 -1.17
C GLN A 51 0.65 -4.37 -0.42
N TRP A 52 -0.47 -4.00 -1.03
CA TRP A 52 -1.74 -4.65 -0.79
C TRP A 52 -2.46 -4.89 -2.12
N HIS A 53 -3.26 -5.93 -2.17
CA HIS A 53 -4.12 -6.25 -3.31
C HIS A 53 -5.41 -6.86 -2.80
N LYS A 54 -6.53 -6.48 -3.42
CA LYS A 54 -7.84 -7.03 -3.13
C LYS A 54 -8.42 -7.66 -4.39
N SER A 55 -8.65 -8.96 -4.35
CA SER A 55 -9.29 -9.70 -5.43
C SER A 55 -10.77 -9.34 -5.53
N GLY A 56 -11.31 -9.27 -6.76
CA GLY A 56 -12.73 -9.01 -7.00
C GLY A 56 -13.18 -7.57 -6.75
N ASP A 57 -12.24 -6.64 -6.60
CA ASP A 57 -12.50 -5.21 -6.51
C ASP A 57 -12.12 -4.52 -7.82
N SER A 58 -13.08 -3.80 -8.41
CA SER A 58 -12.89 -3.01 -9.64
C SER A 58 -11.73 -2.00 -9.57
N PHE A 59 -11.40 -1.49 -8.38
CA PHE A 59 -10.30 -0.55 -8.22
C PHE A 59 -8.93 -1.21 -8.44
N ASN A 60 -8.79 -2.48 -8.04
CA ASN A 60 -7.53 -3.23 -8.06
C ASN A 60 -7.43 -4.23 -9.22
N GLU A 61 -8.47 -4.39 -10.02
CA GLU A 61 -8.46 -5.28 -11.18
C GLU A 61 -7.36 -4.86 -12.16
N GLY A 62 -6.45 -5.79 -12.47
CA GLY A 62 -5.30 -5.54 -13.35
C GLY A 62 -4.23 -4.59 -12.78
N LYS A 63 -4.32 -4.19 -11.50
CA LYS A 63 -3.42 -3.21 -10.87
C LYS A 63 -2.80 -3.76 -9.60
N ILE A 64 -1.69 -3.14 -9.20
CA ILE A 64 -1.03 -3.42 -7.93
C ILE A 64 -0.80 -2.12 -7.16
N SER A 65 -1.12 -2.15 -5.87
CA SER A 65 -0.83 -1.05 -4.94
C SER A 65 0.45 -1.36 -4.16
N PHE A 66 1.41 -0.44 -4.16
CA PHE A 66 2.70 -0.58 -3.47
C PHE A 66 2.99 0.65 -2.59
N SER A 67 3.69 0.46 -1.48
CA SER A 67 4.01 1.55 -0.55
C SER A 67 4.94 2.56 -1.24
N LEU A 68 4.58 3.85 -1.25
CA LEU A 68 5.40 4.89 -1.91
C LEU A 68 6.76 5.10 -1.24
N GLY A 69 6.89 4.76 0.05
CA GLY A 69 8.17 4.81 0.77
C GLY A 69 9.23 3.82 0.25
N LEU A 70 8.90 2.98 -0.73
CA LEU A 70 9.85 2.11 -1.44
C LEU A 70 10.57 2.82 -2.59
N LEU A 71 10.14 4.02 -2.97
CA LEU A 71 10.75 4.76 -4.06
C LEU A 71 11.96 5.55 -3.54
N ASP A 72 13.14 5.20 -4.05
CA ASP A 72 14.38 5.97 -3.83
C ASP A 72 14.51 7.14 -4.82
N THR A 73 13.63 7.21 -5.82
CA THR A 73 13.63 8.27 -6.84
C THR A 73 12.52 9.29 -6.58
N PRO A 74 12.70 10.55 -7.03
CA PRO A 74 11.62 11.53 -7.01
C PRO A 74 10.36 10.98 -7.69
N PHE A 75 9.22 11.23 -7.06
CA PHE A 75 7.90 10.85 -7.58
C PHE A 75 6.97 12.05 -7.43
N THR A 76 6.22 12.36 -8.49
CA THR A 76 5.19 13.38 -8.48
C THR A 76 3.89 12.73 -8.94
N PRO A 77 2.86 12.64 -8.07
CA PRO A 77 1.59 12.05 -8.46
C PRO A 77 0.89 12.94 -9.48
N THR A 78 0.28 12.31 -10.48
CA THR A 78 -0.62 13.00 -11.44
C THR A 78 -2.05 13.08 -10.92
N GLU A 79 -2.41 12.21 -9.98
CA GLU A 79 -3.72 12.13 -9.35
C GLU A 79 -3.53 11.69 -7.88
N GLU A 80 -4.35 12.24 -6.98
CA GLU A 80 -4.37 11.86 -5.56
C GLU A 80 -5.80 11.47 -5.15
N LEU A 81 -5.93 10.30 -4.54
CA LEU A 81 -7.20 9.79 -4.03
C LEU A 81 -7.09 9.54 -2.52
N ASN A 82 -7.99 10.15 -1.77
CA ASN A 82 -8.03 10.06 -0.31
C ASN A 82 -9.21 9.20 0.15
N PHE A 83 -8.91 8.04 0.73
CA PHE A 83 -9.91 7.08 1.20
C PHE A 83 -10.02 7.06 2.72
N PHE A 84 -11.24 6.84 3.23
CA PHE A 84 -11.52 6.72 4.66
C PHE A 84 -11.06 7.92 5.51
N THR A 85 -11.18 9.13 4.97
CA THR A 85 -10.84 10.40 5.65
C THR A 85 -11.58 10.58 6.98
N GLU A 86 -12.84 10.14 7.04
CA GLU A 86 -13.65 10.10 8.27
C GLU A 86 -13.06 9.19 9.37
N GLN A 87 -12.16 8.27 9.01
CA GLN A 87 -11.46 7.38 9.94
C GLN A 87 -10.00 7.80 10.17
N LYS A 88 -9.66 9.08 10.00
CA LYS A 88 -8.31 9.60 10.25
C LYS A 88 -7.78 9.25 11.63
N ALA A 89 -6.46 9.16 11.76
CA ALA A 89 -5.84 8.92 13.06
C ALA A 89 -6.18 10.07 14.03
N LYS A 90 -6.63 9.76 15.25
CA LYS A 90 -7.09 10.77 16.22
C LYS A 90 -5.99 11.78 16.60
N TRP A 91 -4.73 11.37 16.52
CA TRP A 91 -3.56 12.19 16.81
C TRP A 91 -3.10 13.04 15.60
N TYR A 92 -3.69 12.85 14.41
CA TYR A 92 -3.36 13.62 13.21
C TYR A 92 -4.19 14.90 13.17
N LEU A 93 -3.53 16.01 13.49
CA LEU A 93 -4.16 17.32 13.71
C LEU A 93 -4.20 18.21 12.45
N LEU A 94 -3.43 17.88 11.42
CA LEU A 94 -3.39 18.65 10.17
C LEU A 94 -4.72 18.49 9.44
N ASN A 95 -5.52 19.55 9.52
CA ASN A 95 -6.62 19.82 8.61
C ASN A 95 -6.08 20.86 7.62
N ASN A 96 -6.15 20.57 6.33
CA ASN A 96 -6.27 21.65 5.35
C ASN A 96 -7.73 22.09 5.33
#